data_AF-A0A0A3IVG6-F1
#
_entry.id   AF-A0A0A3IVG6-F1
#
_cell.length_a   1.000
_cell.length_b   1.000
_cell.length_c   1.000
_cell.angle_alpha   90.00
_cell.angle_beta   90.00
_cell.angle_gamma   90.00
#
_symmetry.space_group_name_H-M   'P 1'
#
loop_
_entity.id
_entity.type
_entity.pdbx_description
1 polymer ?
#
loop_
_entity_poly.entity_id
_entity_poly.type
_entity_poly.pdbx_seq_one_letter_code
_entity_poly.pdbx_strand_id
1 'polypeptide(L)' 'MYLLYIKKKENKIKVSKAHKAMQNIAYTDEVIQYNDCYFICNKREPLVEKAKVIKAQWIFEKEEELKLLRNIKI' A
#
# COMPACT_ATOMS: atom_id res chain seq x y z
N MET A 1 6.50 11.64 11.10
CA MET A 1 5.90 11.20 9.82
C MET A 1 6.25 9.75 9.51
N TYR A 2 5.27 9.02 9.00
CA TYR A 2 5.42 7.67 8.47
C TYR A 2 5.04 7.67 6.99
N LEU A 3 5.58 6.68 6.27
CA LEU A 3 5.28 6.43 4.87
C LEU A 3 4.91 4.96 4.67
N LEU A 4 3.94 4.74 3.80
CA LEU A 4 3.57 3.44 3.27
C LEU A 4 4.07 3.38 1.83
N TYR A 5 5.01 2.48 1.59
CA TYR A 5 5.48 2.14 0.26
C TYR A 5 4.72 0.92 -0.27
N ILE A 6 4.21 1.02 -1.48
CA ILE A 6 3.58 -0.07 -2.21
C ILE A 6 4.27 -0.28 -3.56
N LYS A 7 4.51 -1.55 -3.91
CA LYS A 7 4.94 -1.95 -5.25
C LYS A 7 4.36 -3.31 -5.57
N LYS A 8 3.21 -3.30 -6.24
CA LYS A 8 2.42 -4.49 -6.58
C LYS A 8 3.20 -5.51 -7.41
N LYS A 9 3.94 -5.06 -8.42
CA LYS A 9 4.77 -5.93 -9.28
C LYS A 9 5.81 -6.76 -8.50
N GLU A 10 6.25 -6.25 -7.35
CA GLU A 10 7.22 -6.93 -6.48
C GLU A 10 6.59 -7.53 -5.21
N ASN A 11 5.26 -7.46 -5.07
CA ASN A 11 4.52 -7.84 -3.85
C ASN A 11 5.05 -7.15 -2.59
N LYS A 12 5.52 -5.89 -2.71
CA LYS A 12 6.07 -5.13 -1.58
C LYS A 12 5.03 -4.18 -1.01
N ILE A 13 4.82 -4.29 0.31
CA ILE A 13 4.07 -3.36 1.13
C ILE A 13 4.92 -3.09 2.38
N LYS A 14 5.33 -1.84 2.61
CA LYS A 14 6.21 -1.49 3.73
C LYS A 14 5.78 -0.18 4.37
N VAL A 15 5.52 -0.21 5.67
CA VAL A 15 5.37 1.00 6.49
C VAL A 15 6.72 1.32 7.14
N SER A 16 7.20 2.55 7.01
CA SER A 16 8.45 2.99 7.65
C SER A 16 8.39 4.45 8.08
N LYS A 17 9.33 4.89 8.92
CA LYS A 17 9.47 6.31 9.25
C LYS A 17 9.94 7.06 8.01
N ALA A 18 9.44 8.28 7.83
CA ALA A 18 9.89 9.12 6.75
C ALA A 18 11.34 9.56 6.91
N HIS A 19 12.05 9.60 5.78
CA HIS A 19 13.42 10.10 5.74
C HIS A 19 13.47 11.59 6.08
N LYS A 20 14.59 12.07 6.65
CA LYS A 20 14.78 13.47 7.04
C LYS A 20 14.50 14.46 5.89
N ALA A 21 14.89 14.10 4.67
CA ALA A 21 14.65 14.91 3.47
C ALA A 21 13.15 15.13 3.16
N MET A 22 12.27 14.27 3.68
CA MET A 22 10.83 14.38 3.48
C MET A 22 10.13 15.05 4.66
N GLN A 23 10.84 15.60 5.67
CA GLN A 23 10.28 16.24 6.88
C GLN A 23 9.82 17.70 6.71
N ASN A 24 9.99 18.30 5.52
CA ASN A 24 9.57 19.68 5.22
C ASN A 24 8.29 19.79 4.35
N ILE A 25 7.57 18.69 4.10
CA ILE A 25 6.32 18.68 3.33
C ILE A 25 5.15 19.04 4.27
N ALA A 26 4.08 19.69 3.80
CA ALA A 26 2.91 19.93 4.66
C ALA A 26 2.21 18.60 5.00
N TYR A 27 1.87 18.36 6.27
CA TYR A 27 1.33 17.06 6.72
C TYR A 27 -0.05 17.14 7.32
N THR A 28 -0.81 16.07 7.11
CA THR A 28 -2.10 15.82 7.71
C THR A 28 -2.09 14.55 8.56
N ASP A 29 -3.04 14.47 9.49
CA ASP A 29 -3.35 13.23 10.21
C ASP A 29 -4.10 12.22 9.33
N GLU A 30 -4.54 12.63 8.15
CA GLU A 30 -5.15 11.79 7.13
C GLU A 30 -4.08 11.11 6.23
N VAL A 31 -4.45 9.97 5.65
CA VAL A 31 -3.61 9.24 4.71
C VAL A 31 -3.71 9.90 3.34
N ILE A 32 -2.62 10.55 2.90
CA ILE A 32 -2.54 11.18 1.58
C ILE A 32 -1.67 10.32 0.66
N GLN A 33 -2.07 10.19 -0.59
CA GLN A 33 -1.23 9.60 -1.62
C GLN A 33 -0.23 10.65 -2.12
N TYR A 34 1.06 10.40 -1.94
CA TYR A 34 2.13 11.29 -2.39
C TYR A 34 2.49 11.05 -3.86
N ASN A 35 2.49 9.78 -4.28
CA ASN A 35 2.66 9.37 -5.68
C ASN A 35 2.11 7.94 -5.88
N ASP A 36 2.37 7.32 -7.01
CA ASP A 36 1.89 5.98 -7.35
C ASP A 36 2.33 4.88 -6.37
N CYS A 37 3.43 5.09 -5.66
CA CYS A 37 4.05 4.09 -4.79
C CYS A 37 4.01 4.47 -3.31
N TYR A 38 3.73 5.72 -2.96
CA TYR A 38 3.88 6.22 -1.59
C TYR A 38 2.60 6.87 -1.07
N PHE A 39 2.23 6.48 0.15
CA PHE A 39 1.27 7.19 0.98
C PHE A 39 1.97 7.75 2.21
N ILE A 40 1.51 8.90 2.69
CA ILE A 40 2.09 9.62 3.82
C ILE A 40 1.01 9.91 4.86
N CYS A 41 1.41 9.89 6.13
CA CYS A 41 0.58 10.27 7.26
C CYS A 41 1.45 10.63 8.47
N ASN A 42 0.97 11.51 9.33
CA ASN A 42 1.62 11.79 10.61
C ASN A 42 1.60 10.59 11.56
N LYS A 43 0.52 9.81 11.52
CA LYS A 43 0.30 8.63 12.36
C LYS A 43 0.64 7.35 11.62
N ARG A 44 1.15 6.35 12.35
CA ARG A 44 1.51 5.05 11.78
C ARG A 44 0.29 4.18 11.53
N GLU A 45 -0.68 4.21 12.44
CA GLU A 45 -1.84 3.32 12.42
C GLU A 45 -2.68 3.45 11.15
N PRO A 46 -3.04 4.66 10.66
CA PRO A 46 -3.83 4.79 9.43
C PRO A 46 -3.13 4.18 8.21
N LEU A 47 -1.79 4.25 8.16
CA LEU A 47 -1.00 3.63 7.09
C LEU A 47 -0.98 2.10 7.20
N VAL A 48 -0.98 1.56 8.41
CA VAL A 48 -1.07 0.11 8.64
C VAL A 48 -2.44 -0.41 8.22
N GLU A 49 -3.51 0.30 8.53
CA GLU A 49 -4.86 -0.04 8.08
C GLU A 49 -4.98 0.01 6.56
N LYS A 50 -4.48 1.08 5.94
CA LYS A 50 -4.42 1.20 4.48
C LYS A 50 -3.63 0.04 3.85
N ALA A 51 -2.49 -0.32 4.44
CA ALA A 51 -1.67 -1.44 3.98
C ALA A 51 -2.43 -2.78 4.04
N LYS A 52 -3.22 -3.03 5.09
CA LYS A 52 -4.07 -4.23 5.21
C LYS A 52 -5.14 -4.26 4.12
N VAL A 53 -5.82 -3.14 3.88
CA VAL A 53 -6.84 -3.03 2.81
C VAL A 53 -6.24 -3.32 1.44
N ILE A 54 -5.10 -2.72 1.12
CA ILE A 54 -4.41 -2.94 -0.16
C ILE A 54 -3.99 -4.41 -0.31
N LYS A 55 -3.47 -5.02 0.76
CA LYS A 55 -3.10 -6.43 0.75
C LYS A 55 -4.30 -7.33 0.50
N ALA A 56 -5.43 -7.08 1.16
CA ALA A 56 -6.66 -7.83 0.97
C ALA A 56 -7.16 -7.73 -0.48
N GLN A 57 -7.11 -6.52 -1.07
CA GLN A 57 -7.46 -6.32 -2.48
C GLN A 57 -6.58 -7.13 -3.42
N TRP A 58 -5.25 -7.17 -3.19
CA TRP A 58 -4.35 -7.96 -4.03
C TRP A 58 -4.59 -9.46 -3.92
N ILE A 59 -4.93 -9.96 -2.73
CA ILE A 59 -5.28 -11.37 -2.52
C ILE A 59 -6.54 -11.69 -3.32
N PHE A 60 -7.58 -10.87 -3.19
CA PHE A 60 -8.83 -11.06 -3.91
C PHE A 60 -8.64 -11.10 -5.43
N GLU A 61 -7.88 -10.16 -5.99
CA GLU A 61 -7.56 -10.14 -7.43
C GLU A 61 -6.80 -11.40 -7.87
N LYS A 62 -5.89 -11.90 -7.03
CA LYS A 62 -5.13 -13.12 -7.32
C LYS A 62 -5.99 -14.37 -7.23
N GLU A 63 -6.94 -14.42 -6.30
CA GLU A 63 -7.92 -15.50 -6.20
C GLU A 63 -8.84 -15.55 -7.42
N GLU A 64 -9.31 -14.39 -7.90
CA GLU A 64 -10.12 -14.29 -9.11
C GLU A 64 -9.33 -14.71 -10.37
N GLU A 65 -8.09 -14.25 -10.52
CA GLU A 65 -7.19 -14.69 -11.60
C GLU A 65 -7.01 -16.22 -11.59
N LEU A 66 -6.78 -16.80 -10.40
CA LEU A 66 -6.59 -18.23 -10.22
C LEU A 66 -7.87 -19.04 -10.51
N LYS A 67 -9.04 -18.49 -10.17
CA LYS A 67 -10.35 -19.10 -10.49
C LYS A 67 -10.60 -19.13 -11.99
N LEU A 68 -10.27 -18.07 -12.71
CA LEU A 68 -10.35 -18.04 -14.18
C LEU A 68 -9.44 -19.09 -14.80
N LEU A 69 -8.19 -19.20 -14.34
CA LEU A 69 -7.24 -20.21 -14.83
C LEU A 69 -7.71 -21.65 -14.54
N ARG A 70 -8.30 -21.91 -13.37
CA ARG A 70 -8.85 -23.24 -13.03
C ARG A 70 -10.05 -23.64 -13.90
N ASN A 71 -10.78 -22.67 -14.43
CA ASN A 71 -11.92 -22.92 -15.32
C ASN A 71 -11.51 -23.12 -16.79
N ILE A 72 -10.22 -22.94 -17.12
CA ILE A 72 -9.68 -23.35 -18.41
C ILE A 72 -9.59 -24.89 -18.38
N LYS A 73 -10.63 -25.56 -18.89
CA LYS A 73 -10.56 -26.98 -19.24
C LYS A 73 -9.53 -27.14 -20.36
N ILE A 74 -8.47 -27.89 -20.07
CA ILE A 74 -7.59 -28.48 -21.10
C ILE A 74 -8.32 -29.67 -21.71
#